data_AF-A0A968T5X3-F1
#
_entry.id   AF-A0A968T5X3-F1
#
_cell.length_a   1.000
_cell.length_b   1.000
_cell.length_c   1.000
_cell.angle_alpha   90.00
_cell.angle_beta   90.00
_cell.angle_gamma   90.00
#
_symmetry.space_group_name_H-M   'P 1'
#
loop_
_entity.id
_entity.type
_entity.pdbx_description
1 polymer ?
#
loop_
_entity_poly.entity_id
_entity_poly.type
_entity_poly.pdbx_seq_one_letter_code
_entity_poly.pdbx_strand_id
1 'polypeptide(L)'
;MSIKARGIVIENHNDGRLLDVEWEDDFTPFEVDFSGGYWDTIKEVKKTEHINAIWNDSTENPAIIDKDNCMKFPLNQILYGPPGTGKTYNTVLKSAQIIEPEKEINDFDEALKIFNSNLGDRIEFITFHQNYSYEDFIQGLRPDVENEGSLSFERKDGVFKRISDIAHQNLLDSYRENDVKKDFDLVFSEFISPINDGESHEIEVPMKKGFIFCYRHNRKVN
;
A
#
# COMPACT_ATOMS: atom_id res chain seq x y z
N MET A 1 -11.74 -13.50 -16.33
CA MET A 1 -12.96 -14.25 -16.70
C MET A 1 -13.67 -13.44 -17.78
N SER A 2 -14.04 -14.04 -18.91
CA SER A 2 -14.71 -13.30 -19.99
C SER A 2 -16.21 -13.28 -19.78
N ILE A 3 -16.81 -12.09 -19.76
CA ILE A 3 -18.25 -11.91 -19.77
C ILE A 3 -18.68 -11.87 -21.23
N LYS A 4 -19.54 -12.82 -21.63
CA LYS A 4 -19.98 -13.00 -23.02
C LYS A 4 -21.42 -12.55 -23.28
N ALA A 5 -22.17 -12.30 -22.21
CA ALA A 5 -23.54 -11.80 -22.27
C ALA A 5 -23.88 -11.12 -20.95
N ARG A 6 -24.74 -10.09 -21.01
CA ARG A 6 -25.33 -9.40 -19.87
C ARG A 6 -26.84 -9.32 -20.07
N GLY A 7 -27.60 -9.49 -18.99
CA GLY A 7 -29.05 -9.43 -19.04
C GLY A 7 -29.65 -9.23 -17.66
N ILE A 8 -30.93 -8.83 -17.64
CA ILE A 8 -31.71 -8.62 -16.42
C ILE A 8 -32.67 -9.80 -16.27
N VAL A 9 -32.67 -10.43 -15.10
CA VAL A 9 -33.65 -11.50 -14.80
C VAL A 9 -35.03 -10.87 -14.66
N ILE A 10 -35.95 -11.25 -15.54
CA ILE A 10 -37.34 -10.77 -15.55
C ILE A 10 -38.19 -11.64 -14.63
N GLU A 11 -38.00 -12.95 -14.68
CA GLU A 11 -38.80 -13.91 -13.91
C GLU A 11 -37.91 -15.08 -13.42
N ASN A 12 -38.11 -15.45 -12.16
CA ASN A 12 -37.48 -16.63 -11.57
C ASN A 12 -38.57 -17.63 -11.18
N HIS A 13 -38.60 -18.75 -11.90
CA HIS A 13 -39.58 -19.83 -11.70
C HIS A 13 -39.34 -20.65 -10.42
N ASN A 14 -38.24 -20.40 -9.69
CA ASN A 14 -37.84 -21.10 -8.46
C ASN A 14 -37.75 -22.63 -8.59
N ASP A 15 -37.60 -23.14 -9.81
CA ASP A 15 -37.45 -24.57 -10.13
C ASP A 15 -35.99 -25.05 -10.05
N GLY A 16 -35.07 -24.12 -9.79
CA GLY A 16 -33.63 -24.35 -9.74
C GLY A 16 -33.00 -24.64 -11.11
N ARG A 17 -33.73 -24.42 -12.21
CA ARG A 17 -33.30 -24.78 -13.57
C ARG A 17 -33.46 -23.64 -14.57
N LEU A 18 -34.50 -22.82 -14.46
CA LEU A 18 -34.88 -21.82 -15.46
C LEU A 18 -34.96 -20.41 -14.86
N LEU A 19 -34.43 -19.45 -15.60
CA LEU A 19 -34.57 -18.02 -15.36
C LEU A 19 -34.93 -17.37 -16.70
N ASP A 20 -35.97 -16.55 -16.70
CA ASP A 20 -36.28 -15.71 -17.86
C ASP A 20 -35.44 -14.44 -17.76
N VAL A 21 -34.63 -14.19 -18.78
CA VAL A 21 -33.65 -13.10 -18.80
C VAL A 21 -33.87 -12.26 -20.05
N GLU A 22 -34.00 -10.95 -19.87
CA GLU A 22 -33.92 -9.97 -20.94
C GLU A 22 -32.44 -9.73 -21.23
N TRP A 23 -31.95 -10.25 -22.35
CA TRP A 23 -30.56 -10.07 -22.75
C TRP A 23 -30.37 -8.75 -23.48
N GLU A 24 -29.21 -8.14 -23.33
CA GLU A 24 -28.82 -7.00 -24.16
C GLU A 24 -28.47 -7.47 -25.57
N ASP A 25 -29.17 -6.95 -26.57
CA ASP A 25 -29.03 -7.38 -27.97
C ASP A 25 -27.65 -7.04 -28.58
N ASP A 26 -27.08 -5.89 -28.21
CA ASP A 26 -25.80 -5.37 -28.75
C ASP A 26 -24.65 -5.47 -27.74
N PHE A 27 -24.57 -6.58 -27.00
CA PHE A 27 -23.53 -6.77 -25.98
C PHE A 27 -22.16 -7.09 -26.60
N THR A 28 -21.15 -6.26 -26.31
CA THR A 28 -19.76 -6.54 -26.66
C THR A 28 -19.05 -7.29 -25.51
N PRO A 29 -18.53 -8.51 -25.75
CA PRO A 29 -17.80 -9.25 -24.73
C PRO A 29 -16.58 -8.48 -24.21
N PHE A 30 -16.36 -8.52 -22.90
CA PHE A 30 -15.19 -7.93 -22.26
C PHE A 30 -14.62 -8.87 -21.20
N GLU A 31 -13.33 -8.69 -20.91
CA GLU A 31 -12.66 -9.44 -19.85
C GLU A 31 -12.72 -8.68 -18.54
N VAL A 32 -13.16 -9.37 -17.48
CA VAL A 32 -13.07 -8.86 -16.12
C VAL A 32 -12.08 -9.70 -15.33
N ASP A 33 -11.12 -9.03 -14.72
CA ASP A 33 -10.11 -9.65 -13.88
C ASP A 33 -10.65 -9.87 -12.47
N PHE A 34 -11.45 -10.94 -12.32
CA PHE A 34 -11.90 -11.41 -11.01
C PHE A 34 -10.88 -12.42 -10.44
N SER A 35 -10.25 -12.10 -9.32
CA SER A 35 -9.48 -13.05 -8.52
C SER A 35 -10.42 -13.96 -7.71
N GLY A 36 -10.90 -15.03 -8.33
CA GLY A 36 -11.79 -15.99 -7.67
C GLY A 36 -11.80 -17.33 -8.40
N GLY A 37 -11.72 -18.43 -7.64
CA GLY A 37 -11.72 -19.79 -8.17
C GLY A 37 -12.98 -20.15 -8.97
N TYR A 38 -12.93 -21.28 -9.66
CA TYR A 38 -13.98 -21.84 -10.52
C TYR A 38 -15.39 -21.75 -9.86
N TRP A 39 -16.37 -21.18 -10.57
CA TRP A 39 -17.76 -21.05 -10.09
C TRP A 39 -18.63 -22.11 -10.77
N ASP A 40 -19.15 -23.06 -10.00
CA ASP A 40 -19.90 -24.19 -10.56
C ASP A 40 -21.39 -23.93 -10.84
N THR A 41 -21.99 -22.78 -10.47
CA THR A 41 -23.41 -22.53 -10.79
C THR A 41 -23.79 -21.05 -10.91
N ILE A 42 -24.25 -20.36 -9.86
CA ILE A 42 -24.61 -18.93 -9.85
C ILE A 42 -24.25 -18.39 -8.47
N LYS A 43 -23.56 -17.25 -8.38
CA LYS A 43 -23.22 -16.60 -7.09
C LYS A 43 -23.62 -15.13 -7.11
N GLU A 44 -24.20 -14.69 -6.01
CA GLU A 44 -24.45 -13.28 -5.73
C GLU A 44 -23.10 -12.54 -5.64
N VAL A 45 -22.94 -11.49 -6.45
CA VAL A 45 -21.77 -10.62 -6.43
C VAL A 45 -22.00 -9.52 -5.39
N LYS A 46 -21.30 -9.61 -4.25
CA LYS A 46 -21.46 -8.64 -3.14
C LYS A 46 -20.48 -7.48 -3.16
N LYS A 47 -19.38 -7.60 -3.91
CA LYS A 47 -18.34 -6.57 -3.97
C LYS A 47 -18.77 -5.45 -4.92
N THR A 48 -18.83 -4.22 -4.39
CA THR A 48 -19.19 -3.02 -5.16
C THR A 48 -18.28 -2.80 -6.36
N GLU A 49 -16.98 -3.09 -6.22
CA GLU A 49 -15.99 -3.02 -7.31
C GLU A 49 -16.39 -3.90 -8.51
N HIS A 50 -16.85 -5.12 -8.24
CA HIS A 50 -17.24 -6.06 -9.28
C HIS A 50 -18.56 -5.65 -9.94
N ILE A 51 -19.50 -5.11 -9.16
CA ILE A 51 -20.77 -4.58 -9.68
C ILE A 51 -20.50 -3.41 -10.62
N ASN A 52 -19.65 -2.47 -10.20
CA ASN A 52 -19.29 -1.31 -11.01
C ASN A 52 -18.58 -1.72 -12.32
N ALA A 53 -17.67 -2.69 -12.26
CA ALA A 53 -16.98 -3.20 -13.45
C ALA A 53 -17.92 -3.93 -14.44
N ILE A 54 -19.07 -4.45 -13.99
CA ILE A 54 -20.04 -5.16 -14.84
C ILE A 54 -21.08 -4.18 -15.42
N TRP A 55 -21.46 -3.14 -14.68
CA TRP A 55 -22.63 -2.32 -15.00
C TRP A 55 -22.33 -0.88 -15.42
N ASN A 56 -21.23 -0.27 -14.98
CA ASN A 56 -20.94 1.13 -15.27
C ASN A 56 -19.83 1.25 -16.32
N ASP A 57 -20.24 1.38 -17.58
CA ASP A 57 -19.36 1.66 -18.70
C ASP A 57 -18.99 3.16 -18.68
N SER A 58 -17.81 3.46 -18.14
CA SER A 58 -17.04 4.72 -18.21
C SER A 58 -17.48 5.95 -17.38
N THR A 59 -16.45 6.65 -16.87
CA THR A 59 -16.37 8.06 -16.45
C THR A 59 -16.60 8.49 -15.00
N GLU A 60 -16.37 7.67 -13.99
CA GLU A 60 -15.75 8.19 -12.75
C GLU A 60 -14.71 7.19 -12.30
N ASN A 61 -13.47 7.51 -12.66
CA ASN A 61 -12.25 6.78 -12.36
C ASN A 61 -12.19 6.61 -10.82
N PRO A 62 -12.49 5.43 -10.25
CA PRO A 62 -12.22 5.22 -8.84
C PRO A 62 -10.70 5.10 -8.77
N ALA A 63 -10.05 6.22 -8.45
CA ALA A 63 -8.61 6.39 -8.24
C ALA A 63 -7.77 5.36 -8.97
N ILE A 64 -7.19 5.76 -10.12
CA ILE A 64 -6.09 5.08 -10.84
C ILE A 64 -5.27 4.25 -9.84
N ILE A 65 -5.65 2.98 -9.65
CA ILE A 65 -4.72 1.98 -9.21
C ILE A 65 -3.99 1.74 -10.51
N ASP A 66 -2.85 2.39 -10.62
CA ASP A 66 -1.91 2.24 -11.70
C ASP A 66 -1.57 0.74 -11.82
N LYS A 67 -2.40 0.03 -12.59
CA LYS A 67 -2.24 -1.37 -12.96
C LYS A 67 -1.13 -1.54 -14.00
N ASP A 68 -0.43 -0.45 -14.37
CA ASP A 68 0.75 -0.47 -15.22
C ASP A 68 2.07 -0.55 -14.44
N ASN A 69 2.04 -0.70 -13.11
CA ASN A 69 3.21 -1.24 -12.41
C ASN A 69 3.18 -2.78 -12.42
N CYS A 70 3.21 -3.36 -13.63
CA CYS A 70 3.54 -4.76 -13.80
C CYS A 70 4.95 -4.94 -13.22
N MET A 71 5.03 -5.46 -11.98
CA MET A 71 6.30 -5.70 -11.30
C MET A 71 7.25 -6.39 -12.29
N LYS A 72 8.33 -5.68 -12.64
CA LYS A 72 9.34 -6.12 -13.63
C LYS A 72 9.94 -7.49 -13.30
N PHE A 73 9.79 -7.92 -12.04
CA PHE A 73 10.27 -9.18 -11.51
C PHE A 73 9.13 -9.96 -10.83
N PRO A 74 9.18 -11.31 -10.84
CA PRO A 74 8.23 -12.13 -10.09
C PRO A 74 8.33 -11.87 -8.59
N LEU A 75 7.18 -11.82 -7.90
CA LEU A 75 7.09 -11.52 -6.46
C LEU A 75 7.82 -12.53 -5.57
N ASN A 76 7.80 -13.81 -5.96
CA ASN A 76 8.44 -14.89 -5.22
C ASN A 76 9.40 -15.63 -6.17
N GLN A 77 10.70 -15.57 -5.88
CA GLN A 77 11.72 -16.20 -6.70
C GLN A 77 12.68 -17.04 -5.86
N ILE A 78 12.89 -18.29 -6.28
CA ILE A 78 13.86 -19.20 -5.67
C ILE A 78 15.00 -19.43 -6.65
N LEU A 79 16.21 -19.04 -6.27
CA LEU A 79 17.43 -19.40 -6.99
C LEU A 79 17.90 -20.77 -6.48
N TYR A 80 17.86 -21.79 -7.33
CA TYR A 80 18.27 -23.16 -7.00
C TYR A 80 19.43 -23.63 -7.89
N GLY A 81 20.19 -24.60 -7.41
CA GLY A 81 21.32 -25.16 -8.15
C GLY A 81 22.47 -25.63 -7.23
N PRO A 82 23.52 -26.23 -7.81
CA PRO A 82 24.67 -26.77 -7.06
C PRO A 82 25.32 -25.75 -6.12
N PRO A 83 25.98 -26.17 -5.02
CA PRO A 83 26.76 -25.26 -4.18
C PRO A 83 27.86 -24.57 -5.00
N GLY A 84 28.18 -23.31 -4.68
CA GLY A 84 29.20 -22.54 -5.41
C GLY A 84 28.73 -21.84 -6.69
N THR A 85 27.46 -21.95 -7.09
CA THR A 85 26.89 -21.29 -8.29
C THR A 85 26.48 -19.82 -8.09
N GLY A 86 26.99 -19.16 -7.05
CA GLY A 86 26.73 -17.73 -6.83
C GLY A 86 25.28 -17.37 -6.52
N LYS A 87 24.45 -18.29 -6.01
CA LYS A 87 23.04 -17.98 -5.66
C LYS A 87 22.91 -16.79 -4.74
N THR A 88 23.66 -16.78 -3.62
CA THR A 88 23.68 -15.68 -2.65
C THR A 88 24.15 -14.38 -3.27
N TYR A 89 25.17 -14.45 -4.13
CA TYR A 89 25.69 -13.30 -4.88
C TYR A 89 24.62 -12.69 -5.80
N ASN A 90 23.88 -13.54 -6.52
CA ASN A 90 22.79 -13.11 -7.40
C ASN A 90 21.60 -12.53 -6.62
N THR A 91 21.34 -12.95 -5.38
CA THR A 91 20.29 -12.35 -4.54
C THR A 91 20.58 -10.87 -4.24
N VAL A 92 21.84 -10.52 -4.02
CA VAL A 92 22.26 -9.11 -3.81
C VAL A 92 22.03 -8.29 -5.08
N LEU A 93 22.45 -8.79 -6.24
CA LEU A 93 22.23 -8.11 -7.53
C LEU A 93 20.72 -7.89 -7.79
N LYS A 94 19.92 -8.95 -7.65
CA LYS A 94 18.47 -8.88 -7.92
C LYS A 94 17.72 -7.96 -6.98
N SER A 95 18.04 -7.98 -5.70
CA SER A 95 17.41 -7.07 -4.74
C SER A 95 17.71 -5.61 -5.04
N ALA A 96 18.95 -5.29 -5.42
CA ALA A 96 19.31 -3.94 -5.87
C ALA A 96 18.52 -3.53 -7.13
N GLN A 97 18.37 -4.42 -8.11
CA GLN A 97 17.57 -4.20 -9.33
C GLN A 97 16.06 -4.01 -9.05
N ILE A 98 15.53 -4.66 -8.00
CA ILE A 98 14.13 -4.47 -7.58
C ILE A 98 13.94 -3.10 -6.91
N ILE A 99 14.93 -2.63 -6.14
CA ILE A 99 14.86 -1.32 -5.47
C ILE A 99 15.02 -0.17 -6.46
N GLU A 100 15.90 -0.30 -7.45
CA GLU A 100 16.13 0.71 -8.48
C GLU A 100 15.81 0.14 -9.88
N PRO A 101 14.51 -0.02 -10.23
CA PRO A 101 14.10 -0.72 -11.46
C PRO A 101 14.50 0.00 -12.76
N GLU A 102 14.72 1.32 -12.68
CA GLU A 102 15.13 2.19 -13.79
C GLU A 102 16.64 2.14 -14.07
N LYS A 103 17.44 1.59 -13.16
CA LYS A 103 18.90 1.60 -13.27
C LYS A 103 19.42 0.23 -13.70
N GLU A 104 20.27 0.20 -14.72
CA GLU A 104 20.99 -1.02 -15.11
C GLU A 104 22.15 -1.29 -14.15
N ILE A 105 21.88 -2.07 -13.10
CA ILE A 105 22.89 -2.50 -12.13
C ILE A 105 23.52 -3.80 -12.61
N ASN A 106 24.73 -3.68 -13.17
CA ASN A 106 25.56 -4.81 -13.64
C ASN A 106 26.81 -5.03 -12.78
N ASP A 107 27.20 -4.03 -11.97
CA ASP A 107 28.33 -4.11 -11.06
C ASP A 107 27.91 -4.57 -9.67
N PHE A 108 28.71 -5.43 -9.06
CA PHE A 108 28.40 -6.01 -7.76
C PHE A 108 28.71 -5.08 -6.60
N ASP A 109 29.78 -4.29 -6.69
CA ASP A 109 30.14 -3.37 -5.60
C ASP A 109 29.08 -2.27 -5.47
N GLU A 110 28.52 -1.82 -6.59
CA GLU A 110 27.35 -0.95 -6.61
C GLU A 110 26.10 -1.62 -6.00
N ALA A 111 25.76 -2.83 -6.43
CA ALA A 111 24.62 -3.56 -5.88
C ALA A 111 24.76 -3.80 -4.38
N LEU A 112 25.96 -4.10 -3.89
CA LEU A 112 26.25 -4.32 -2.48
C LEU A 112 26.05 -3.05 -1.65
N LYS A 113 26.40 -1.87 -2.19
CA LYS A 113 26.11 -0.58 -1.53
C LYS A 113 24.62 -0.34 -1.39
N ILE A 114 23.86 -0.53 -2.47
CA ILE A 114 22.40 -0.40 -2.46
C ILE A 114 21.80 -1.38 -1.46
N PHE A 115 22.22 -2.65 -1.52
CA PHE A 115 21.78 -3.69 -0.61
C PHE A 115 22.00 -3.31 0.86
N ASN A 116 23.23 -2.92 1.23
CA ASN A 116 23.56 -2.54 2.60
C ASN A 116 22.84 -1.27 3.06
N SER A 117 22.65 -0.29 2.18
CA SER A 117 21.92 0.94 2.50
C SER A 117 20.44 0.74 2.78
N ASN A 118 19.87 -0.37 2.30
CA ASN A 118 18.45 -0.72 2.46
C ASN A 118 18.22 -1.88 3.43
N LEU A 119 19.28 -2.41 4.03
CA LEU A 119 19.19 -3.53 4.96
C LEU A 119 18.53 -3.07 6.27
N GLY A 120 17.46 -3.74 6.67
CA GLY A 120 16.62 -3.40 7.83
C GLY A 120 15.51 -2.38 7.53
N ASP A 121 15.41 -1.88 6.31
CA ASP A 121 14.33 -0.98 5.86
C ASP A 121 13.54 -1.63 4.72
N ARG A 122 14.09 -1.61 3.50
CA ARG A 122 13.46 -2.19 2.30
C ARG A 122 13.94 -3.62 2.00
N ILE A 123 15.00 -4.09 2.67
CA ILE A 123 15.56 -5.44 2.53
C ILE A 123 15.74 -6.05 3.92
N GLU A 124 15.28 -7.28 4.09
CA GLU A 124 15.67 -8.14 5.21
C GLU A 124 16.40 -9.36 4.67
N PHE A 125 17.55 -9.68 5.27
CA PHE A 125 18.38 -10.81 4.86
C PHE A 125 18.49 -11.84 5.98
N ILE A 126 17.87 -12.99 5.78
CA ILE A 126 17.84 -14.08 6.75
C ILE A 126 18.41 -15.36 6.16
N THR A 127 18.86 -16.25 7.04
CA THR A 127 19.29 -17.61 6.68
C THR A 127 18.49 -18.62 7.50
N PHE A 128 17.70 -19.45 6.82
CA PHE A 128 16.96 -20.52 7.47
C PHE A 128 17.89 -21.61 8.00
N HIS A 129 17.54 -22.15 9.17
CA HIS A 129 18.16 -23.31 9.80
C HIS A 129 17.04 -24.21 10.36
N GLN A 130 17.36 -25.46 10.69
CA GLN A 130 16.35 -26.46 11.10
C GLN A 130 15.54 -26.06 12.35
N ASN A 131 16.13 -25.23 13.22
CA ASN A 131 15.46 -24.72 14.42
C ASN A 131 14.78 -23.36 14.21
N TYR A 132 14.75 -22.81 12.99
CA TYR A 132 14.09 -21.54 12.70
C TYR A 132 12.58 -21.76 12.63
N SER A 133 11.83 -21.05 13.46
CA SER A 133 10.42 -21.35 13.71
C SER A 133 9.48 -20.27 13.20
N TYR A 134 8.18 -20.58 13.18
CA TYR A 134 7.13 -19.59 12.90
C TYR A 134 7.22 -18.38 13.86
N GLU A 135 7.57 -18.63 15.11
CA GLU A 135 7.66 -17.58 16.12
C GLU A 135 8.75 -16.55 15.81
N ASP A 136 9.82 -16.96 15.14
CA ASP A 136 10.92 -16.07 14.73
C ASP A 136 10.62 -15.35 13.41
N PHE A 137 9.85 -15.99 12.52
CA PHE A 137 9.56 -15.45 11.19
C PHE A 137 8.33 -14.53 11.16
N ILE A 138 7.24 -14.91 11.84
CA ILE A 138 5.95 -14.21 11.80
C ILE A 138 5.65 -13.50 13.12
N GLN A 139 5.38 -14.24 14.20
CA GLN A 139 5.10 -13.66 15.52
C GLN A 139 5.21 -14.75 16.60
N GLY A 140 5.86 -14.43 17.71
CA GLY A 140 6.08 -15.35 18.82
C GLY A 140 5.84 -14.70 20.18
N LEU A 141 5.63 -15.53 21.21
CA LEU A 141 5.65 -15.07 22.60
C LEU A 141 7.09 -15.10 23.10
N ARG A 142 7.54 -14.00 23.72
CA ARG A 142 8.87 -13.89 24.31
C ARG A 142 8.73 -13.40 25.75
N PRO A 143 9.54 -13.93 26.69
CA PRO A 143 9.50 -13.45 28.07
C PRO A 143 9.92 -11.98 28.09
N ASP A 144 9.16 -11.17 28.82
CA ASP A 144 9.51 -9.80 29.14
C ASP A 144 10.46 -9.79 30.33
N VAL A 145 11.63 -9.19 30.13
CA VAL A 145 12.73 -9.13 31.10
C VAL A 145 12.77 -7.82 31.87
N GLU A 146 11.92 -6.85 31.54
CA GLU A 146 11.92 -5.52 32.17
C GLU A 146 11.15 -5.51 33.50
N ASN A 147 10.22 -6.45 33.68
CA ASN A 147 9.46 -6.61 34.92
C ASN A 147 10.23 -7.49 35.93
N GLU A 148 11.09 -6.88 36.74
CA GLU A 148 11.77 -7.51 37.88
C GLU A 148 10.76 -7.98 38.95
N GLY A 149 10.16 -9.16 38.78
CA GLY A 149 9.38 -9.83 39.82
C GLY A 149 8.22 -10.71 39.34
N SER A 150 7.80 -10.60 38.08
CA SER A 150 6.73 -11.43 37.51
C SER A 150 7.06 -11.90 36.10
N LEU A 151 7.06 -13.22 35.89
CA LEU A 151 7.18 -13.80 34.54
C LEU A 151 5.99 -13.35 33.70
N SER A 152 6.26 -12.50 32.72
CA SER A 152 5.27 -12.03 31.75
C SER A 152 5.77 -12.32 30.35
N PHE A 153 4.84 -12.46 29.40
CA PHE A 153 5.14 -12.77 28.01
C PHE A 153 4.56 -11.68 27.12
N GLU A 154 5.37 -11.17 26.21
CA GLU A 154 4.94 -10.23 25.20
C GLU A 154 4.94 -10.87 23.81
N ARG A 155 4.07 -10.39 22.94
CA ARG A 155 4.09 -10.78 21.53
C ARG A 155 5.19 -10.00 20.83
N LYS A 156 6.16 -10.70 20.24
CA LYS A 156 7.17 -10.10 19.37
C LYS A 156 6.90 -10.47 17.93
N ASP A 157 6.88 -9.45 17.08
CA ASP A 157 6.77 -9.61 15.64
C ASP A 157 8.08 -10.14 15.07
N GLY A 158 7.96 -11.19 14.26
CA GLY A 158 9.06 -11.81 13.53
C GLY A 158 9.50 -10.98 12.33
N VAL A 159 10.61 -11.38 11.70
CA VAL A 159 11.28 -10.60 10.65
C VAL A 159 10.33 -10.31 9.47
N PHE A 160 9.56 -11.29 9.02
CA PHE A 160 8.67 -11.15 7.87
C PHE A 160 7.46 -10.27 8.16
N LYS A 161 6.89 -10.37 9.37
CA LYS A 161 5.78 -9.50 9.77
C LYS A 161 6.23 -8.04 9.82
N ARG A 162 7.38 -7.76 10.45
CA ARG A 162 7.91 -6.39 10.55
C ARG A 162 8.14 -5.76 9.18
N ILE A 163 8.81 -6.45 8.26
CA ILE A 163 9.05 -5.89 6.91
C ILE A 163 7.74 -5.72 6.12
N SER A 164 6.76 -6.61 6.31
CA SER A 164 5.43 -6.47 5.69
C SER A 164 4.68 -5.24 6.22
N ASP A 165 4.74 -5.01 7.54
CA ASP A 165 4.12 -3.85 8.19
C ASP A 165 4.79 -2.55 7.72
N ILE A 166 6.13 -2.52 7.60
CA ILE A 166 6.89 -1.40 7.03
C ILE A 166 6.47 -1.15 5.57
N ALA A 167 6.43 -2.19 4.74
CA ALA A 167 6.03 -2.07 3.33
C ALA A 167 4.60 -1.55 3.19
N HIS A 168 3.68 -2.00 4.04
CA HIS A 168 2.31 -1.51 4.07
C HIS A 168 2.25 -0.03 4.47
N GLN A 169 3.02 0.37 5.49
CA GLN A 169 3.09 1.77 5.89
C GLN A 169 3.65 2.67 4.78
N ASN A 170 4.73 2.24 4.11
CA ASN A 170 5.30 2.94 2.96
C ASN A 170 4.30 3.10 1.82
N LEU A 171 3.47 2.07 1.58
CA LEU A 171 2.38 2.15 0.60
C LEU A 171 1.33 3.20 1.00
N LEU A 172 0.87 3.18 2.26
CA LEU A 172 -0.07 4.18 2.76
C LEU A 172 0.53 5.60 2.68
N ASP A 173 1.81 5.75 3.01
CA ASP A 173 2.53 7.01 2.94
C ASP A 173 2.68 7.51 1.50
N SER A 174 2.77 6.61 0.52
CA SER A 174 2.76 6.98 -0.91
C SER A 174 1.41 7.48 -1.41
N TYR A 175 0.31 7.01 -0.81
CA TYR A 175 -1.05 7.45 -1.13
C TYR A 175 -1.50 8.68 -0.38
N ARG A 176 -0.90 8.96 0.79
CA ARG A 176 -1.02 10.30 1.37
C ARG A 176 -0.42 11.20 0.32
N GLU A 177 -1.27 12.00 -0.33
CA GLU A 177 -0.82 13.06 -1.21
C GLU A 177 0.41 13.67 -0.55
N ASN A 178 1.50 13.83 -1.31
CA ASN A 178 2.50 14.80 -0.90
C ASN A 178 1.68 16.00 -0.48
N ASP A 179 1.71 16.34 0.81
CA ASP A 179 1.29 17.63 1.29
C ASP A 179 2.27 18.53 0.53
N VAL A 180 1.92 18.86 -0.72
CA VAL A 180 2.77 19.52 -1.70
C VAL A 180 3.17 20.72 -0.92
N LYS A 181 4.41 20.77 -0.42
CA LYS A 181 4.81 21.74 0.60
C LYS A 181 4.30 23.07 0.09
N LYS A 182 3.17 23.51 0.64
CA LYS A 182 2.50 24.67 0.09
C LYS A 182 3.52 25.76 0.31
N ASP A 183 3.73 26.55 -0.73
CA ASP A 183 4.74 27.60 -0.65
C ASP A 183 4.51 28.39 0.65
N PHE A 184 5.59 28.60 1.41
CA PHE A 184 5.49 29.12 2.78
C PHE A 184 4.69 30.42 2.79
N ASP A 185 4.88 31.28 1.79
CA ASP A 185 4.21 32.56 1.69
C ASP A 185 2.69 32.39 1.49
N LEU A 186 2.27 31.37 0.73
CA LEU A 186 0.86 31.06 0.55
C LEU A 186 0.21 30.63 1.88
N VAL A 187 0.82 29.68 2.57
CA VAL A 187 0.30 29.15 3.86
C VAL A 187 0.29 30.25 4.93
N PHE A 188 1.36 31.04 4.98
CA PHE A 188 1.47 32.13 5.94
C PHE A 188 0.44 33.25 5.65
N SER A 189 0.17 33.55 4.38
CA SER A 189 -0.85 34.53 4.01
C SER A 189 -2.26 34.08 4.42
N GLU A 190 -2.59 32.80 4.20
CA GLU A 190 -3.85 32.19 4.62
C GLU A 190 -3.97 32.15 6.15
N PHE A 191 -2.87 31.89 6.85
CA PHE A 191 -2.83 31.88 8.31
C PHE A 191 -3.08 33.27 8.93
N ILE A 192 -2.56 34.35 8.33
CA ILE A 192 -2.69 35.72 8.85
C ILE A 192 -3.93 36.45 8.30
N SER A 193 -4.61 35.92 7.28
CA SER A 193 -5.79 36.55 6.68
C SER A 193 -6.88 36.93 7.70
N PRO A 194 -7.21 36.13 8.75
CA PRO A 194 -8.24 36.51 9.71
C PRO A 194 -7.89 37.77 10.52
N ILE A 195 -6.60 38.05 10.74
CA ILE A 195 -6.13 39.29 11.37
C ILE A 195 -6.23 40.46 10.39
N ASN A 196 -5.82 40.26 9.14
CA ASN A 196 -5.83 41.29 8.11
C ASN A 196 -7.24 41.72 7.72
N ASP A 197 -8.17 40.76 7.66
CA ASP A 197 -9.58 40.98 7.33
C ASP A 197 -10.38 41.51 8.54
N GLY A 198 -9.77 41.50 9.73
CA GLY A 198 -10.35 42.04 10.96
C GLY A 198 -11.33 41.10 11.67
N GLU A 199 -11.41 39.84 11.22
CA GLU A 199 -12.25 38.80 11.82
C GLU A 199 -11.69 38.29 13.16
N SER A 200 -10.37 38.36 13.34
CA SER A 200 -9.68 37.96 14.58
C SER A 200 -8.69 39.03 15.04
N HIS A 201 -8.63 39.30 16.34
CA HIS A 201 -7.72 40.31 16.92
C HIS A 201 -6.36 39.72 17.33
N GLU A 202 -6.30 38.39 17.46
CA GLU A 202 -5.16 37.65 17.97
C GLU A 202 -5.12 36.25 17.32
N ILE A 203 -3.93 35.78 17.01
CA ILE A 203 -3.68 34.40 16.59
C ILE A 203 -2.58 33.81 17.47
N GLU A 204 -2.84 32.60 17.98
CA GLU A 204 -1.92 31.83 18.80
C GLU A 204 -1.08 30.88 17.93
N VAL A 205 0.24 30.96 18.08
CA VAL A 205 1.20 30.11 17.38
C VAL A 205 1.90 29.19 18.39
N PRO A 206 1.59 27.87 18.39
CA PRO A 206 2.25 26.93 19.27
C PRO A 206 3.72 26.71 18.85
N MET A 207 4.64 26.80 19.80
CA MET A 207 6.06 26.53 19.61
C MET A 207 6.48 25.25 20.35
N LYS A 208 7.67 24.73 20.00
CA LYS A 208 8.29 23.56 20.69
C LYS A 208 8.44 23.76 22.21
N LYS A 209 8.47 25.02 22.67
CA LYS A 209 8.36 25.42 24.08
C LYS A 209 7.53 26.70 24.19
N GLY A 210 6.24 26.57 24.51
CA GLY A 210 5.33 27.70 24.76
C GLY A 210 4.57 28.19 23.52
N PHE A 211 3.99 29.37 23.62
CA PHE A 211 3.13 29.97 22.58
C PHE A 211 3.56 31.41 22.29
N ILE A 212 3.43 31.84 21.03
CA ILE A 212 3.58 33.25 20.62
C ILE A 212 2.23 33.75 20.12
N PHE A 213 1.86 34.96 20.52
CA PHE A 213 0.63 35.60 20.07
C PHE A 213 0.93 36.70 19.04
N CYS A 214 0.24 36.66 17.91
CA CYS A 214 0.31 37.67 16.86
C CYS A 214 -0.92 38.58 16.94
N TYR A 215 -0.70 39.90 16.93
CA TYR A 215 -1.78 40.90 17.01
C TYR A 215 -1.68 41.91 15.88
N ARG A 216 -2.82 42.45 15.46
CA ARG A 216 -2.84 43.63 14.56
C ARG A 216 -2.45 44.89 15.33
N HIS A 217 -1.30 45.46 15.02
CA HIS A 217 -0.87 46.71 15.65
C HIS A 217 -1.51 47.93 14.96
N ASN A 218 -2.59 48.47 15.53
CA ASN A 218 -3.17 49.74 15.09
C ASN A 218 -2.32 50.92 15.60
N ARG A 219 -1.32 51.35 14.83
CA ARG A 219 -0.72 52.68 15.05
C ARG A 219 -1.77 53.74 14.75
N LYS A 220 -2.33 54.36 15.79
CA LYS A 220 -2.91 55.69 15.66
C LYS A 220 -1.76 56.64 15.35
N VAL A 221 -1.68 57.09 14.11
CA VAL A 221 -0.89 58.26 13.73
C VAL A 221 -1.61 59.45 14.36
N ASN A 222 -1.02 60.03 15.40
CA ASN A 222 -1.39 61.35 15.90
C ASN A 222 -0.67 62.41 15.06
#